data_AF-A0A8U0HRG4-F1
#
_entry.id   AF-A0A8U0HRG4-F1
#
_cell.length_a   1.000
_cell.length_b   1.000
_cell.length_c   1.000
_cell.angle_alpha   90.00
_cell.angle_beta   90.00
_cell.angle_gamma   90.00
#
_symmetry.space_group_name_H-M   'P 1'
#
loop_
_entity.id
_entity.type
_entity.pdbx_description
1 polymer ?
#
loop_
_entity_poly.entity_id
_entity_poly.type
_entity_poly.pdbx_seq_one_letter_code
_entity_poly.pdbx_strand_id
1 'polypeptide(L)'
;MTERQPLPGKDASLWLDTTDRTDFPAMDGDRHVDTAVVGGGIAGVTAALHAAEAGQSVVLLERDRIVEGVTGKTTAKVTAQHGLIYDDLVDKHGRDAARQYARANAAAVEEIAERVERHDIDCGFERLPAYTYAADEDQRAAVGREATVAEGLDLPAEFVTDPPFPADTPGAVKFADQAQFHPRKYLLELADEISGDEAHVFEQTKVTDVDDGGRDDPCRVKTENGTVTAESVLLTTHFPIEDPAFYFARQYPKRSYVLAVELAEEPPEGMFYRDQSPYFSARPVPNADGPTMLVGGQNHKTGQGGSTADRYRKLEAQARDHFDVESVEYRWSTQDYVSVDKIPFVGELGPTTHDVYVATGFGGWGMTNGTATGKMLAEYARGKSPQWSDAFDPERIDPEAGGKEFLKENLDVGKEFTRDWAKAPFRGEDPNVAPGEGEVIRRGGKQYAVARDDDGEIHVTSAVCTHMDCIVHWNDAERSWDCPCHGSRFSIDGEVLDGPAVEDLPKRGE
;
A
#
# COMPACT_ATOMS: atom_id res chain seq x y z
N MET A 1 -23.51 29.39 6.45
CA MET A 1 -22.78 28.65 5.41
C MET A 1 -21.34 29.11 5.52
N THR A 2 -20.51 28.37 6.25
CA THR A 2 -19.08 28.64 6.30
C THR A 2 -18.53 28.20 4.95
N GLU A 3 -18.04 29.12 4.13
CA GLU A 3 -17.34 28.77 2.89
C GLU A 3 -16.21 27.79 3.27
N ARG A 4 -16.31 26.56 2.77
CA ARG A 4 -15.29 25.54 3.02
C ARG A 4 -14.01 26.00 2.34
N GLN A 5 -12.94 26.17 3.11
CA GLN A 5 -11.64 26.46 2.52
C GLN A 5 -11.22 25.27 1.63
N PRO A 6 -10.83 25.54 0.37
CA PRO A 6 -10.35 24.50 -0.54
C PRO A 6 -9.15 23.76 0.07
N LEU A 7 -9.02 22.48 -0.24
CA LEU A 7 -7.84 21.70 0.13
C LEU A 7 -6.62 22.16 -0.69
N PRO A 8 -5.40 22.09 -0.13
CA PRO A 8 -4.20 22.59 -0.79
C PRO A 8 -3.79 21.70 -1.97
N GLY A 9 -3.15 22.30 -2.98
CA GLY A 9 -2.61 21.60 -4.17
C GLY A 9 -3.63 20.99 -5.10
N LYS A 10 -3.13 20.33 -6.15
CA LYS A 10 -3.92 19.51 -7.08
C LYS A 10 -4.23 18.15 -6.46
N ASP A 11 -5.45 17.66 -6.64
CA ASP A 11 -5.86 16.31 -6.22
C ASP A 11 -5.33 15.24 -7.18
N ALA A 12 -4.04 14.98 -7.10
CA ALA A 12 -3.36 14.02 -7.94
C ALA A 12 -2.07 13.57 -7.26
N SER A 13 -1.69 12.31 -7.49
CA SER A 13 -0.32 11.89 -7.21
C SER A 13 0.60 12.56 -8.22
N LEU A 14 1.70 13.16 -7.72
CA LEU A 14 2.76 13.69 -8.56
C LEU A 14 3.17 12.67 -9.61
N TRP A 15 3.38 11.41 -9.21
CA TRP A 15 3.82 10.34 -10.10
C TRP A 15 2.84 10.06 -11.22
N LEU A 16 1.54 10.08 -10.91
CA LEU A 16 0.51 9.79 -11.90
C LEU A 16 0.36 10.92 -12.91
N ASP A 17 0.55 12.15 -12.47
CA ASP A 17 0.38 13.34 -13.29
C ASP A 17 1.58 13.65 -14.19
N THR A 18 2.79 13.20 -13.80
CA THR A 18 4.04 13.46 -14.52
C THR A 18 4.54 12.29 -15.39
N THR A 19 3.74 11.25 -15.56
CA THR A 19 4.03 10.17 -16.51
C THR A 19 2.79 9.80 -17.30
N ASP A 20 3.00 9.33 -18.53
CA ASP A 20 1.92 8.90 -19.39
C ASP A 20 1.14 7.72 -18.80
N ARG A 21 -0.08 7.55 -19.31
CA ARG A 21 -0.86 6.33 -19.08
C ARG A 21 -0.46 5.30 -20.12
N THR A 22 -0.40 4.06 -19.66
CA THR A 22 -0.25 2.86 -20.47
C THR A 22 -1.52 2.58 -21.28
N ASP A 23 -1.39 1.81 -22.34
CA ASP A 23 -2.47 1.39 -23.23
C ASP A 23 -2.43 -0.12 -23.55
N PHE A 24 -1.95 -0.93 -22.60
CA PHE A 24 -1.97 -2.39 -22.72
C PHE A 24 -3.41 -2.89 -23.01
N PRO A 25 -3.55 -3.95 -23.82
CA PRO A 25 -4.87 -4.42 -24.23
C PRO A 25 -5.66 -4.98 -23.04
N ALA A 26 -6.99 -4.98 -23.16
CA ALA A 26 -7.82 -5.83 -22.31
C ALA A 26 -7.72 -7.29 -22.78
N MET A 27 -7.78 -8.23 -21.84
CA MET A 27 -7.78 -9.65 -22.19
C MET A 27 -9.10 -10.01 -22.90
N ASP A 28 -8.99 -10.77 -23.99
CA ASP A 28 -10.14 -11.33 -24.70
C ASP A 28 -9.90 -12.83 -24.98
N GLY A 29 -10.81 -13.65 -24.47
CA GLY A 29 -10.78 -15.10 -24.59
C GLY A 29 -9.81 -15.80 -23.64
N ASP A 30 -9.81 -17.14 -23.71
CA ASP A 30 -9.05 -17.99 -22.80
C ASP A 30 -7.54 -17.99 -23.12
N ARG A 31 -6.71 -18.25 -22.11
CA ARG A 31 -5.26 -18.33 -22.21
C ARG A 31 -4.72 -19.52 -21.40
N HIS A 32 -3.59 -20.06 -21.83
CA HIS A 32 -2.82 -21.07 -21.12
C HIS A 32 -1.39 -20.57 -20.97
N VAL A 33 -0.88 -20.52 -19.74
CA VAL A 33 0.47 -20.02 -19.42
C VAL A 33 1.08 -20.80 -18.27
N ASP A 34 2.38 -20.68 -18.06
CA ASP A 34 3.04 -21.25 -16.89
C ASP A 34 2.70 -20.44 -15.64
N THR A 35 2.66 -19.11 -15.73
CA THR A 35 2.43 -18.23 -14.58
C THR A 35 1.41 -17.12 -14.86
N ALA A 36 0.36 -17.07 -14.06
CA ALA A 36 -0.57 -15.94 -14.02
C ALA A 36 -0.24 -15.03 -12.83
N VAL A 37 -0.10 -13.72 -13.06
CA VAL A 37 0.12 -12.71 -12.03
C VAL A 37 -1.11 -11.83 -11.95
N VAL A 38 -1.67 -11.66 -10.75
CA VAL A 38 -2.84 -10.81 -10.50
C VAL A 38 -2.42 -9.59 -9.70
N GLY A 39 -2.60 -8.41 -10.30
CA GLY A 39 -2.20 -7.10 -9.78
C GLY A 39 -0.94 -6.55 -10.47
N GLY A 40 -1.05 -5.38 -11.08
CA GLY A 40 0.02 -4.66 -11.78
C GLY A 40 0.77 -3.64 -10.93
N GLY A 41 0.85 -3.87 -9.62
CA GLY A 41 1.70 -3.09 -8.72
C GLY A 41 3.17 -3.52 -8.80
N ILE A 42 4.03 -2.89 -8.00
CA ILE A 42 5.47 -3.21 -7.98
C ILE A 42 5.77 -4.71 -7.76
N ALA A 43 5.07 -5.37 -6.85
CA ALA A 43 5.29 -6.80 -6.58
C ALA A 43 4.92 -7.67 -7.79
N GLY A 44 3.81 -7.36 -8.46
CA GLY A 44 3.35 -8.10 -9.63
C GLY A 44 4.23 -7.86 -10.86
N VAL A 45 4.59 -6.61 -11.14
CA VAL A 45 5.53 -6.26 -12.22
C VAL A 45 6.88 -6.94 -12.01
N THR A 46 7.44 -6.87 -10.80
CA THR A 46 8.69 -7.56 -10.47
C THR A 46 8.56 -9.07 -10.64
N ALA A 47 7.49 -9.69 -10.12
CA ALA A 47 7.29 -11.14 -10.23
C ALA A 47 7.15 -11.60 -11.69
N ALA A 48 6.33 -10.92 -12.47
CA ALA A 48 6.11 -11.22 -13.88
C ALA A 48 7.39 -11.08 -14.70
N LEU A 49 8.17 -10.02 -14.46
CA LEU A 49 9.46 -9.82 -15.14
C LEU A 49 10.46 -10.93 -14.82
N HIS A 50 10.63 -11.29 -13.54
CA HIS A 50 11.53 -12.40 -13.17
C HIS A 50 11.09 -13.76 -13.73
N ALA A 51 9.78 -14.02 -13.80
CA ALA A 51 9.24 -15.23 -14.41
C ALA A 51 9.50 -15.27 -15.92
N ALA A 52 9.26 -14.15 -16.61
CA ALA A 52 9.53 -14.00 -18.05
C ALA A 52 11.03 -14.11 -18.37
N GLU A 53 11.90 -13.46 -17.59
CA GLU A 53 13.37 -13.57 -17.71
C GLU A 53 13.87 -15.01 -17.48
N ALA A 54 13.13 -15.81 -16.70
CA ALA A 54 13.40 -17.23 -16.50
C ALA A 54 12.84 -18.13 -17.62
N GLY A 55 12.20 -17.56 -18.64
CA GLY A 55 11.66 -18.26 -19.81
C GLY A 55 10.30 -18.92 -19.58
N GLN A 56 9.53 -18.49 -18.58
CA GLN A 56 8.15 -18.92 -18.41
C GLN A 56 7.22 -18.10 -19.31
N SER A 57 6.15 -18.72 -19.79
CA SER A 57 5.02 -17.98 -20.35
C SER A 57 4.23 -17.32 -19.23
N VAL A 58 3.94 -16.02 -19.38
CA VAL A 58 3.40 -15.18 -18.30
C VAL A 58 2.20 -14.37 -18.75
N VAL A 59 1.18 -14.27 -17.90
CA VAL A 59 0.11 -13.29 -18.05
C VAL A 59 0.01 -12.45 -16.78
N LEU A 60 0.21 -11.13 -16.89
CA LEU A 60 -0.09 -10.17 -15.83
C LEU A 60 -1.47 -9.56 -16.08
N LEU A 61 -2.36 -9.63 -15.09
CA LEU A 61 -3.71 -9.09 -15.14
C LEU A 61 -3.85 -7.93 -14.15
N GLU A 62 -4.24 -6.77 -14.65
CA GLU A 62 -4.57 -5.58 -13.86
C GLU A 62 -6.01 -5.16 -14.14
N ARG A 63 -6.77 -4.92 -13.06
CA ARG A 63 -8.18 -4.51 -13.14
C ARG A 63 -8.31 -3.14 -13.80
N ASP A 64 -7.42 -2.21 -13.46
CA ASP A 64 -7.44 -0.84 -13.94
C ASP A 64 -6.26 -0.63 -14.90
N ARG A 65 -5.23 0.10 -14.46
CA ARG A 65 -3.97 0.29 -15.18
C ARG A 65 -2.79 0.01 -14.26
N ILE A 66 -1.72 -0.54 -14.83
CA ILE A 66 -0.57 -0.95 -14.05
C ILE A 66 0.05 0.26 -13.37
N VAL A 67 0.58 0.05 -12.16
CA VAL A 67 1.30 1.08 -11.40
C VAL A 67 0.46 2.32 -11.06
N GLU A 68 -0.88 2.30 -11.22
CA GLU A 68 -1.77 3.41 -10.84
C GLU A 68 -2.38 3.30 -9.42
N GLY A 69 -2.28 2.11 -8.81
CA GLY A 69 -2.74 1.84 -7.44
C GLY A 69 -1.83 2.44 -6.36
N VAL A 70 -1.63 1.69 -5.26
CA VAL A 70 -0.77 2.11 -4.13
C VAL A 70 0.65 2.45 -4.58
N THR A 71 1.18 1.69 -5.54
CA THR A 71 2.50 1.95 -6.14
C THR A 71 2.59 3.32 -6.81
N GLY A 72 1.52 3.80 -7.45
CA GLY A 72 1.43 5.13 -8.04
C GLY A 72 1.17 6.24 -7.01
N LYS A 73 0.98 5.90 -5.73
CA LYS A 73 0.59 6.82 -4.64
C LYS A 73 1.54 6.75 -3.42
N THR A 74 2.69 6.11 -3.57
CA THR A 74 3.71 6.01 -2.51
C THR A 74 4.47 7.33 -2.31
N THR A 75 5.26 7.42 -1.23
CA THR A 75 6.35 8.40 -1.15
C THR A 75 7.61 7.94 -1.88
N ALA A 76 7.72 6.67 -2.31
CA ALA A 76 8.82 6.12 -3.11
C ALA A 76 10.21 6.12 -2.45
N LYS A 77 10.27 5.88 -1.13
CA LYS A 77 11.52 5.56 -0.45
C LYS A 77 11.94 4.13 -0.79
N VAL A 78 13.16 3.95 -1.29
CA VAL A 78 13.77 2.63 -1.54
C VAL A 78 14.78 2.39 -0.44
N THR A 79 14.37 1.68 0.61
CA THR A 79 15.20 1.53 1.81
C THR A 79 14.92 0.23 2.54
N ALA A 80 15.94 -0.29 3.23
CA ALA A 80 15.79 -1.33 4.25
C ALA A 80 15.48 -0.74 5.65
N GLN A 81 15.43 0.58 5.81
CA GLN A 81 15.14 1.26 7.07
C GLN A 81 13.63 1.47 7.26
N HIS A 82 12.93 0.42 7.70
CA HIS A 82 11.47 0.43 7.83
C HIS A 82 10.98 0.97 9.18
N GLY A 83 11.45 2.17 9.57
CA GLY A 83 11.17 2.76 10.89
C GLY A 83 12.08 2.21 11.99
N LEU A 84 11.53 1.95 13.18
CA LEU A 84 12.20 1.26 14.29
C LEU A 84 11.70 -0.19 14.36
N ILE A 85 12.09 -0.99 13.36
CA ILE A 85 11.53 -2.33 13.14
C ILE A 85 12.43 -3.44 13.68
N TYR A 86 13.75 -3.31 13.60
CA TYR A 86 14.67 -4.44 13.77
C TYR A 86 14.81 -4.89 15.21
N ASP A 87 14.80 -3.97 16.19
CA ASP A 87 14.74 -4.32 17.61
C ASP A 87 13.48 -5.16 17.91
N ASP A 88 12.33 -4.75 17.37
CA ASP A 88 11.05 -5.43 17.52
C ASP A 88 11.00 -6.79 16.81
N LEU A 89 11.61 -6.91 15.62
CA LEU A 89 11.70 -8.19 14.91
C LEU A 89 12.61 -9.19 15.64
N VAL A 90 13.73 -8.72 16.21
CA VAL A 90 14.61 -9.59 17.00
C VAL A 90 13.92 -10.08 18.26
N ASP A 91 13.15 -9.21 18.93
CA ASP A 91 12.38 -9.56 20.13
C ASP A 91 11.30 -10.61 19.83
N LYS A 92 10.49 -10.41 18.78
CA LYS A 92 9.32 -11.25 18.48
C LYS A 92 9.63 -12.51 17.67
N HIS A 93 10.47 -12.37 16.64
CA HIS A 93 10.72 -13.42 15.64
C HIS A 93 12.11 -14.05 15.78
N GLY A 94 12.94 -13.49 16.66
CA GLY A 94 14.33 -13.91 16.81
C GLY A 94 15.26 -13.34 15.73
N ARG A 95 16.56 -13.46 16.00
CA ARG A 95 17.60 -12.83 15.18
C ARG A 95 17.66 -13.36 13.74
N ASP A 96 17.33 -14.63 13.52
CA ASP A 96 17.43 -15.24 12.20
C ASP A 96 16.33 -14.75 11.26
N ALA A 97 15.08 -14.64 11.73
CA ALA A 97 13.99 -14.05 10.96
C ALA A 97 14.25 -12.55 10.69
N ALA A 98 14.69 -11.80 11.70
CA ALA A 98 15.06 -10.39 11.53
C ALA A 98 16.18 -10.21 10.48
N ARG A 99 17.18 -11.11 10.47
CA ARG A 99 18.27 -11.10 9.46
C ARG A 99 17.75 -11.44 8.06
N GLN A 100 16.82 -12.38 7.95
CA GLN A 100 16.18 -12.72 6.67
C GLN A 100 15.42 -11.52 6.10
N TYR A 101 14.63 -10.84 6.93
CA TYR A 101 13.93 -9.61 6.56
C TYR A 101 14.88 -8.48 6.15
N ALA A 102 15.94 -8.25 6.92
CA ALA A 102 16.98 -7.26 6.63
C ALA A 102 17.63 -7.50 5.26
N ARG A 103 18.07 -8.74 5.02
CA ARG A 103 18.76 -9.12 3.78
C ARG A 103 17.86 -9.07 2.56
N ALA A 104 16.60 -9.48 2.70
CA ALA A 104 15.63 -9.39 1.61
C ALA A 104 15.44 -7.93 1.15
N ASN A 105 15.27 -7.01 2.09
CA ASN A 105 15.06 -5.60 1.77
C ASN A 105 16.34 -4.89 1.31
N ALA A 106 17.50 -5.21 1.87
CA ALA A 106 18.78 -4.72 1.37
C ALA A 106 19.05 -5.19 -0.07
N ALA A 107 18.77 -6.47 -0.37
CA ALA A 107 18.90 -7.00 -1.73
C ALA A 107 17.92 -6.34 -2.71
N ALA A 108 16.72 -5.95 -2.26
CA ALA A 108 15.78 -5.21 -3.09
C ALA A 108 16.27 -3.79 -3.44
N VAL A 109 16.94 -3.10 -2.52
CA VAL A 109 17.58 -1.80 -2.83
C VAL A 109 18.61 -1.97 -3.94
N GLU A 110 19.47 -2.98 -3.82
CA GLU A 110 20.51 -3.26 -4.84
C GLU A 110 19.90 -3.70 -6.17
N GLU A 111 18.88 -4.54 -6.16
CA GLU A 111 18.23 -4.99 -7.40
C GLU A 111 17.59 -3.83 -8.17
N ILE A 112 16.92 -2.89 -7.48
CA ILE A 112 16.39 -1.69 -8.13
C ILE A 112 17.53 -0.89 -8.78
N ALA A 113 18.64 -0.69 -8.06
CA ALA A 113 19.80 0.03 -8.60
C ALA A 113 20.39 -0.67 -9.83
N GLU A 114 20.57 -2.00 -9.76
CA GLU A 114 21.08 -2.81 -10.86
C GLU A 114 20.16 -2.77 -12.09
N ARG A 115 18.83 -2.79 -11.90
CA ARG A 115 17.87 -2.66 -13.01
C ARG A 115 17.91 -1.26 -13.62
N VAL A 116 17.95 -0.21 -12.81
CA VAL A 116 18.11 1.15 -13.34
C VAL A 116 19.38 1.28 -14.19
N GLU A 117 20.51 0.77 -13.71
CA GLU A 117 21.77 0.82 -14.45
C GLU A 117 21.73 -0.05 -15.72
N ARG A 118 21.24 -1.29 -15.63
CA ARG A 118 21.21 -2.25 -16.74
C ARG A 118 20.36 -1.76 -17.91
N HIS A 119 19.24 -1.13 -17.60
CA HIS A 119 18.23 -0.72 -18.58
C HIS A 119 18.32 0.78 -18.92
N ASP A 120 19.29 1.50 -18.35
CA ASP A 120 19.49 2.95 -18.56
C ASP A 120 18.20 3.77 -18.31
N ILE A 121 17.51 3.45 -17.21
CA ILE A 121 16.18 4.01 -16.90
C ILE A 121 16.32 5.44 -16.34
N ASP A 122 15.74 6.42 -17.04
CA ASP A 122 15.64 7.81 -16.56
C ASP A 122 14.51 8.00 -15.54
N CYS A 123 14.66 7.40 -14.35
CA CYS A 123 13.73 7.53 -13.24
C CYS A 123 14.23 8.45 -12.12
N GLY A 124 15.31 9.19 -12.32
CA GLY A 124 15.92 10.03 -11.28
C GLY A 124 16.36 9.20 -10.07
N PHE A 125 16.94 8.02 -10.31
CA PHE A 125 17.47 7.19 -9.24
C PHE A 125 18.67 7.88 -8.58
N GLU A 126 18.60 8.01 -7.26
CA GLU A 126 19.66 8.64 -6.47
C GLU A 126 19.92 7.82 -5.20
N ARG A 127 21.19 7.53 -4.93
CA ARG A 127 21.61 6.97 -3.64
C ARG A 127 21.60 8.08 -2.59
N LEU A 128 20.89 7.85 -1.49
CA LEU A 128 20.72 8.82 -0.41
C LEU A 128 20.70 8.11 0.96
N PRO A 129 21.14 8.80 2.02
CA PRO A 129 20.95 8.30 3.38
C PRO A 129 19.46 8.34 3.79
N ALA A 130 19.03 7.33 4.52
CA ALA A 130 17.74 7.31 5.21
C ALA A 130 17.93 7.55 6.71
N TYR A 131 17.03 8.31 7.32
CA TYR A 131 17.04 8.65 8.74
C TYR A 131 15.69 8.35 9.39
N THR A 132 15.69 7.54 10.44
CA THR A 132 14.58 7.47 11.40
C THR A 132 15.01 8.22 12.66
N TYR A 133 14.36 9.34 12.96
CA TYR A 133 14.76 10.25 14.03
C TYR A 133 13.87 10.16 15.26
N ALA A 134 14.45 10.47 16.42
CA ALA A 134 13.73 10.57 17.68
C ALA A 134 12.82 11.81 17.70
N ALA A 135 11.56 11.65 18.07
CA ALA A 135 10.62 12.75 18.23
C ALA A 135 10.97 13.65 19.44
N ASP A 136 11.51 13.04 20.49
CA ASP A 136 11.85 13.64 21.77
C ASP A 136 12.92 12.81 22.49
N GLU A 137 13.41 13.33 23.62
CA GLU A 137 14.53 12.72 24.36
C GLU A 137 14.16 11.32 24.91
N ASP A 138 12.88 11.07 25.18
CA ASP A 138 12.41 9.77 25.66
C ASP A 138 12.58 8.68 24.58
N GLN A 139 12.46 9.05 23.30
CA GLN A 139 12.64 8.11 22.18
C GLN A 139 14.12 7.86 21.83
N ARG A 140 15.06 8.71 22.26
CA ARG A 140 16.50 8.62 21.91
C ARG A 140 17.09 7.23 22.15
N ALA A 141 16.77 6.62 23.30
CA ALA A 141 17.29 5.32 23.66
C ALA A 141 16.77 4.19 22.76
N ALA A 142 15.51 4.28 22.29
CA ALA A 142 14.95 3.31 21.34
C ALA A 142 15.62 3.42 19.97
N VAL A 143 15.83 4.64 19.48
CA VAL A 143 16.54 4.90 18.22
C VAL A 143 17.99 4.39 18.27
N GLY A 144 18.69 4.58 19.39
CA GLY A 144 20.04 4.05 19.57
C GLY A 144 20.11 2.51 19.60
N ARG A 145 19.12 1.85 20.22
CA ARG A 145 18.98 0.38 20.18
C ARG A 145 18.74 -0.11 18.76
N GLU A 146 17.83 0.52 18.03
CA GLU A 146 17.54 0.17 16.64
C GLU A 146 18.81 0.21 15.78
N ALA A 147 19.60 1.29 15.88
CA ALA A 147 20.87 1.39 15.16
C ALA A 147 21.83 0.24 15.49
N THR A 148 21.96 -0.11 16.78
CA THR A 148 22.86 -1.18 17.24
C THR A 148 22.39 -2.56 16.77
N VAL A 149 21.08 -2.81 16.80
CA VAL A 149 20.50 -4.07 16.34
C VAL A 149 20.65 -4.20 14.83
N ALA A 150 20.31 -3.16 14.08
CA ALA A 150 20.44 -3.13 12.62
C ALA A 150 21.89 -3.34 12.17
N GLU A 151 22.86 -2.65 12.80
CA GLU A 151 24.30 -2.88 12.54
C GLU A 151 24.66 -4.36 12.77
N GLY A 152 24.18 -4.95 13.87
CA GLY A 152 24.36 -6.37 14.18
C GLY A 152 23.65 -7.35 13.22
N LEU A 153 22.75 -6.88 12.36
CA LEU A 153 22.11 -7.64 11.28
C LEU A 153 22.80 -7.44 9.92
N ASP A 154 24.01 -6.85 9.93
CA ASP A 154 24.82 -6.55 8.75
C ASP A 154 24.23 -5.42 7.86
N LEU A 155 23.39 -4.55 8.42
CA LEU A 155 22.88 -3.36 7.73
C LEU A 155 23.82 -2.16 7.91
N PRO A 156 23.85 -1.20 6.97
CA PRO A 156 24.72 -0.02 7.02
C PRO A 156 24.18 1.05 7.99
N ALA A 157 23.92 0.66 9.23
CA ALA A 157 23.23 1.45 10.25
C ALA A 157 24.21 2.09 11.23
N GLU A 158 24.01 3.37 11.54
CA GLU A 158 24.74 4.07 12.60
C GLU A 158 23.80 5.02 13.36
N PHE A 159 24.05 5.25 14.65
CA PHE A 159 23.37 6.30 15.40
C PHE A 159 24.09 7.62 15.24
N VAL A 160 23.37 8.68 14.84
CA VAL A 160 23.88 10.04 14.67
C VAL A 160 23.18 11.01 15.61
N THR A 161 23.93 11.98 16.12
CA THR A 161 23.41 13.01 17.05
C THR A 161 23.01 14.31 16.37
N ASP A 162 23.42 14.51 15.12
CA ASP A 162 23.23 15.75 14.36
C ASP A 162 22.87 15.42 12.90
N PRO A 163 21.68 14.85 12.64
CA PRO A 163 21.23 14.60 11.27
C PRO A 163 20.83 15.91 10.57
N PRO A 164 20.80 15.95 9.23
CA PRO A 164 20.45 17.17 8.49
C PRO A 164 19.05 17.71 8.78
N PHE A 165 18.12 16.84 9.22
CA PHE A 165 16.77 17.21 9.59
C PHE A 165 16.16 16.21 10.60
N PRO A 166 15.32 16.67 11.55
CA PRO A 166 15.14 18.07 11.94
C PRO A 166 16.29 18.55 12.86
N ALA A 167 16.60 19.84 12.85
CA ALA A 167 17.78 20.39 13.53
C ALA A 167 17.85 20.12 15.05
N ASP A 168 16.70 20.06 15.74
CA ASP A 168 16.63 19.89 17.19
C ASP A 168 16.36 18.43 17.63
N THR A 169 16.52 17.45 16.74
CA THR A 169 16.29 16.05 17.12
C THR A 169 17.34 15.55 18.12
N PRO A 170 16.95 14.77 19.15
CA PRO A 170 17.89 14.09 20.05
C PRO A 170 18.84 13.12 19.35
N GLY A 171 18.49 12.67 18.15
CA GLY A 171 19.33 11.83 17.31
C GLY A 171 18.51 11.00 16.33
N ALA A 172 19.21 10.29 15.45
CA ALA A 172 18.60 9.42 14.46
C ALA A 172 19.41 8.15 14.27
N VAL A 173 18.74 7.07 13.84
CA VAL A 173 19.42 5.99 13.15
C VAL A 173 19.53 6.38 11.68
N LYS A 174 20.73 6.33 11.14
CA LYS A 174 21.04 6.60 9.73
C LYS A 174 21.38 5.28 9.05
N PHE A 175 20.76 5.00 7.91
CA PHE A 175 21.21 3.96 6.99
C PHE A 175 21.88 4.63 5.79
N ALA A 176 23.14 4.29 5.52
CA ALA A 176 23.83 4.73 4.30
C ALA A 176 23.35 3.95 3.07
N ASP A 177 23.62 4.48 1.87
CA ASP A 177 23.41 3.79 0.58
C ASP A 177 21.99 3.28 0.35
N GLN A 178 20.98 3.99 0.85
CA GLN A 178 19.58 3.77 0.47
C GLN A 178 19.29 4.51 -0.84
N ALA A 179 18.05 4.55 -1.30
CA ALA A 179 17.74 5.23 -2.55
C ALA A 179 16.35 5.88 -2.59
N GLN A 180 16.19 6.78 -3.53
CA GLN A 180 14.90 7.29 -4.00
C GLN A 180 14.87 7.30 -5.52
N PHE A 181 13.68 7.42 -6.08
CA PHE A 181 13.43 7.45 -7.52
C PHE A 181 12.00 7.90 -7.82
N HIS A 182 11.69 8.02 -9.10
CA HIS A 182 10.34 8.11 -9.63
C HIS A 182 9.79 6.69 -9.90
N PRO A 183 8.86 6.17 -9.07
CA PRO A 183 8.48 4.76 -9.09
C PRO A 183 7.76 4.35 -10.39
N ARG A 184 6.94 5.24 -10.97
CA ARG A 184 6.26 4.94 -12.25
C ARG A 184 7.23 4.88 -13.43
N LYS A 185 8.10 5.88 -13.62
CA LYS A 185 9.13 5.82 -14.68
C LYS A 185 9.95 4.53 -14.60
N TYR A 186 10.31 4.07 -13.40
CA TYR A 186 10.97 2.77 -13.23
C TYR A 186 10.10 1.58 -13.65
N LEU A 187 8.88 1.47 -13.13
CA LEU A 187 8.07 0.27 -13.36
C LEU A 187 7.39 0.21 -14.73
N LEU A 188 7.18 1.33 -15.39
CA LEU A 188 6.65 1.37 -16.74
C LEU A 188 7.67 0.79 -17.73
N GLU A 189 8.94 1.20 -17.64
CA GLU A 189 10.03 0.62 -18.44
C GLU A 189 10.16 -0.89 -18.20
N LEU A 190 10.08 -1.33 -16.94
CA LEU A 190 10.11 -2.76 -16.62
C LEU A 190 8.89 -3.53 -17.14
N ALA A 191 7.71 -2.92 -17.17
CA ALA A 191 6.51 -3.57 -17.66
C ALA A 191 6.51 -3.73 -19.18
N ASP A 192 7.11 -2.78 -19.90
CA ASP A 192 7.30 -2.87 -21.36
C ASP A 192 8.17 -4.07 -21.73
N GLU A 193 9.15 -4.43 -20.89
CA GLU A 193 10.01 -5.60 -21.10
C GLU A 193 9.31 -6.95 -20.88
N ILE A 194 8.21 -6.97 -20.12
CA ILE A 194 7.41 -8.19 -19.94
C ILE A 194 6.73 -8.58 -21.26
N SER A 195 6.39 -7.60 -22.10
CA SER A 195 5.58 -7.84 -23.30
C SER A 195 6.40 -8.50 -24.42
N GLY A 196 6.14 -9.78 -24.68
CA GLY A 196 6.80 -10.59 -25.71
C GLY A 196 5.89 -11.66 -26.31
N ASP A 197 6.47 -12.60 -27.04
CA ASP A 197 5.70 -13.67 -27.72
C ASP A 197 5.00 -14.62 -26.72
N GLU A 198 5.59 -14.83 -25.54
CA GLU A 198 5.11 -15.76 -24.51
C GLU A 198 4.68 -15.06 -23.21
N ALA A 199 4.83 -13.74 -23.11
CA ALA A 199 4.51 -12.95 -21.93
C ALA A 199 3.66 -11.73 -22.28
N HIS A 200 2.56 -11.53 -21.54
CA HIS A 200 1.56 -10.51 -21.85
C HIS A 200 1.11 -9.75 -20.60
N VAL A 201 0.96 -8.44 -20.74
CA VAL A 201 0.32 -7.57 -19.77
C VAL A 201 -1.07 -7.21 -20.28
N PHE A 202 -2.10 -7.44 -19.47
CA PHE A 202 -3.47 -7.03 -19.74
C PHE A 202 -3.97 -6.06 -18.67
N GLU A 203 -4.38 -4.88 -19.12
CA GLU A 203 -5.05 -3.88 -18.31
C GLU A 203 -6.57 -4.01 -18.45
N GLN A 204 -7.32 -3.26 -17.65
CA GLN A 204 -8.78 -3.21 -17.72
C GLN A 204 -9.41 -4.62 -17.68
N THR A 205 -8.77 -5.54 -16.95
CA THR A 205 -9.10 -6.96 -16.89
C THR A 205 -9.22 -7.39 -15.44
N LYS A 206 -10.44 -7.29 -14.91
CA LYS A 206 -10.71 -7.64 -13.53
C LYS A 206 -10.71 -9.16 -13.35
N VAL A 207 -9.86 -9.65 -12.45
CA VAL A 207 -9.98 -11.01 -11.91
C VAL A 207 -11.10 -11.04 -10.90
N THR A 208 -12.00 -12.02 -11.02
CA THR A 208 -13.20 -12.15 -10.19
C THR A 208 -13.18 -13.37 -9.28
N ASP A 209 -12.37 -14.38 -9.60
CA ASP A 209 -12.32 -15.67 -8.89
C ASP A 209 -11.02 -16.41 -9.24
N VAL A 210 -10.46 -17.13 -8.27
CA VAL A 210 -9.28 -17.99 -8.46
C VAL A 210 -9.56 -19.36 -7.87
N ASP A 211 -9.48 -20.37 -8.73
CA ASP A 211 -9.60 -21.78 -8.38
C ASP A 211 -8.21 -22.42 -8.47
N ASP A 212 -7.77 -23.07 -7.41
CA ASP A 212 -6.44 -23.69 -7.35
C ASP A 212 -6.36 -25.01 -8.12
N GLY A 213 -7.49 -25.60 -8.54
CA GLY A 213 -7.53 -26.87 -9.25
C GLY A 213 -7.15 -28.09 -8.40
N GLY A 214 -6.80 -27.90 -7.12
CA GLY A 214 -6.22 -28.95 -6.28
C GLY A 214 -4.84 -29.40 -6.76
N ARG A 215 -4.46 -30.67 -6.46
CA ARG A 215 -3.10 -31.17 -6.72
C ARG A 215 -2.88 -31.71 -8.15
N ASP A 216 -3.95 -32.01 -8.86
CA ASP A 216 -3.91 -32.80 -10.11
C ASP A 216 -4.35 -32.00 -11.34
N ASP A 217 -4.93 -30.81 -11.17
CA ASP A 217 -5.39 -29.92 -12.25
C ASP A 217 -4.75 -28.53 -12.11
N PRO A 218 -4.47 -27.83 -13.23
CA PRO A 218 -3.91 -26.49 -13.20
C PRO A 218 -4.91 -25.48 -12.63
N CYS A 219 -4.38 -24.40 -12.04
CA CYS A 219 -5.16 -23.30 -11.50
C CYS A 219 -5.95 -22.59 -12.62
N ARG A 220 -7.09 -22.00 -12.24
CA ARG A 220 -7.96 -21.22 -13.15
C ARG A 220 -8.22 -19.84 -12.56
N VAL A 221 -7.78 -18.82 -13.27
CA VAL A 221 -8.03 -17.41 -12.94
C VAL A 221 -9.15 -16.91 -13.85
N LYS A 222 -10.32 -16.62 -13.26
CA LYS A 222 -11.49 -16.15 -14.01
C LYS A 222 -11.49 -14.63 -14.07
N THR A 223 -11.78 -14.12 -15.25
CA THR A 223 -11.97 -12.69 -15.52
C THR A 223 -13.34 -12.44 -16.14
N GLU A 224 -13.68 -11.18 -16.34
CA GLU A 224 -14.92 -10.78 -17.01
C GLU A 224 -15.00 -11.25 -18.47
N ASN A 225 -13.85 -11.47 -19.15
CA ASN A 225 -13.78 -11.71 -20.60
C ASN A 225 -13.02 -13.00 -21.00
N GLY A 226 -12.78 -13.91 -20.05
CA GLY A 226 -12.08 -15.17 -20.31
C GLY A 226 -11.46 -15.80 -19.07
N THR A 227 -10.90 -17.00 -19.23
CA THR A 227 -10.20 -17.71 -18.16
C THR A 227 -8.72 -17.93 -18.52
N VAL A 228 -7.83 -17.63 -17.60
CA VAL A 228 -6.42 -18.03 -17.69
C VAL A 228 -6.25 -19.35 -16.95
N THR A 229 -5.78 -20.38 -17.63
CA THR A 229 -5.32 -21.63 -17.01
C THR A 229 -3.82 -21.54 -16.80
N ALA A 230 -3.34 -21.72 -15.57
CA ALA A 230 -1.93 -21.55 -15.23
C ALA A 230 -1.40 -22.64 -14.29
N GLU A 231 -0.12 -22.97 -14.42
CA GLU A 231 0.58 -23.89 -13.50
C GLU A 231 0.88 -23.22 -12.14
N SER A 232 0.98 -21.89 -12.10
CA SER A 232 1.10 -21.13 -10.86
C SER A 232 0.38 -19.78 -10.97
N VAL A 233 -0.21 -19.33 -9.85
CA VAL A 233 -0.90 -18.04 -9.74
C VAL A 233 -0.26 -17.20 -8.64
N LEU A 234 0.10 -15.96 -8.97
CA LEU A 234 0.75 -15.01 -8.06
C LEU A 234 -0.19 -13.85 -7.73
N LEU A 235 -0.74 -13.84 -6.51
CA LEU A 235 -1.65 -12.80 -6.02
C LEU A 235 -0.86 -11.65 -5.38
N THR A 236 -0.87 -10.50 -6.04
CA THR A 236 -0.17 -9.27 -5.61
C THR A 236 -1.13 -8.08 -5.51
N THR A 237 -2.40 -8.37 -5.18
CA THR A 237 -3.54 -7.45 -5.22
C THR A 237 -3.70 -6.55 -4.00
N HIS A 238 -2.61 -6.29 -3.27
CA HIS A 238 -2.57 -5.55 -2.01
C HIS A 238 -3.28 -6.24 -0.82
N PHE A 239 -4.56 -6.63 -0.97
CA PHE A 239 -5.23 -7.64 -0.14
C PHE A 239 -5.62 -8.81 -1.05
N PRO A 240 -5.40 -10.08 -0.66
CA PRO A 240 -5.67 -11.20 -1.54
C PRO A 240 -7.17 -11.34 -1.82
N ILE A 241 -7.52 -11.52 -3.10
CA ILE A 241 -8.92 -11.66 -3.55
C ILE A 241 -9.63 -12.88 -2.94
N GLU A 242 -8.86 -13.91 -2.59
CA GLU A 242 -9.31 -15.09 -1.85
C GLU A 242 -8.64 -15.11 -0.47
N ASP A 243 -9.37 -15.53 0.57
CA ASP A 243 -8.86 -15.49 1.94
C ASP A 243 -8.99 -16.83 2.72
N PRO A 244 -8.35 -17.92 2.25
CA PRO A 244 -8.37 -19.20 2.95
C PRO A 244 -7.55 -19.21 4.25
N ALA A 245 -6.68 -18.23 4.46
CA ALA A 245 -5.79 -18.13 5.62
C ALA A 245 -6.20 -17.02 6.63
N PHE A 246 -7.41 -16.48 6.50
CA PHE A 246 -7.99 -15.45 7.38
C PHE A 246 -7.11 -14.19 7.50
N TYR A 247 -6.50 -13.74 6.40
CA TYR A 247 -5.75 -12.50 6.29
C TYR A 247 -6.54 -11.30 6.81
N PHE A 248 -7.87 -11.23 6.65
CA PHE A 248 -8.69 -10.16 7.23
C PHE A 248 -8.48 -9.98 8.74
N ALA A 249 -8.08 -11.04 9.46
CA ALA A 249 -7.80 -11.02 10.90
C ALA A 249 -6.30 -10.87 11.23
N ARG A 250 -5.42 -10.90 10.22
CA ARG A 250 -3.95 -10.95 10.35
C ARG A 250 -3.26 -9.71 9.75
N GLN A 251 -4.02 -8.82 9.11
CA GLN A 251 -3.56 -7.51 8.67
C GLN A 251 -4.66 -6.47 8.84
N TYR A 252 -4.28 -5.20 8.91
CA TYR A 252 -5.23 -4.09 9.00
C TYR A 252 -4.87 -2.98 8.00
N PRO A 253 -5.88 -2.29 7.45
CA PRO A 253 -5.68 -1.19 6.51
C PRO A 253 -5.28 0.09 7.24
N LYS A 254 -4.36 0.85 6.66
CA LYS A 254 -3.88 2.12 7.17
C LYS A 254 -3.81 3.14 6.04
N ARG A 255 -4.41 4.31 6.24
CA ARG A 255 -4.27 5.46 5.32
C ARG A 255 -3.18 6.39 5.81
N SER A 256 -2.45 6.96 4.86
CA SER A 256 -1.48 8.04 5.08
C SER A 256 -1.63 9.10 3.99
N TYR A 257 -1.31 10.35 4.31
CA TYR A 257 -1.51 11.50 3.44
C TYR A 257 -0.17 12.01 2.96
N VAL A 258 -0.12 12.53 1.74
CA VAL A 258 1.11 13.04 1.13
C VAL A 258 0.81 14.37 0.46
N LEU A 259 1.75 15.31 0.59
CA LEU A 259 1.79 16.56 -0.16
C LEU A 259 3.15 16.64 -0.89
N ALA A 260 3.12 17.16 -2.12
CA ALA A 260 4.33 17.71 -2.75
C ALA A 260 4.29 19.23 -2.56
N VAL A 261 5.35 19.77 -1.97
CA VAL A 261 5.46 21.19 -1.62
C VAL A 261 6.70 21.81 -2.27
N GLU A 262 6.58 23.03 -2.76
CA GLU A 262 7.75 23.84 -3.15
C GLU A 262 8.25 24.63 -1.94
N LEU A 263 9.56 24.63 -1.75
CA LEU A 263 10.23 25.30 -0.66
C LEU A 263 10.90 26.59 -1.15
N ALA A 264 11.06 27.57 -0.26
CA ALA A 264 11.82 28.78 -0.57
C ALA A 264 13.35 28.53 -0.61
N GLU A 265 13.78 27.39 -0.05
CA GLU A 265 15.18 27.00 0.13
C GLU A 265 15.39 25.55 -0.30
N GLU A 266 16.65 25.18 -0.58
CA GLU A 266 17.00 23.81 -0.94
C GLU A 266 16.60 22.81 0.17
N PRO A 267 15.96 21.67 -0.18
CA PRO A 267 15.57 20.67 0.79
C PRO A 267 16.80 20.01 1.44
N PRO A 268 16.70 19.57 2.71
CA PRO A 268 17.77 18.82 3.34
C PRO A 268 18.04 17.50 2.60
N GLU A 269 19.32 17.18 2.45
CA GLU A 269 19.75 15.94 1.78
C GLU A 269 19.45 14.71 2.66
N GLY A 270 18.60 13.82 2.15
CA GLY A 270 18.25 12.55 2.79
C GLY A 270 16.75 12.27 2.84
N MET A 271 16.41 11.07 3.31
CA MET A 271 15.03 10.65 3.52
C MET A 271 14.73 10.53 5.01
N PHE A 272 13.81 11.33 5.53
CA PHE A 272 13.57 11.45 6.98
C PHE A 272 12.23 10.85 7.38
N TYR A 273 12.18 10.20 8.54
CA TYR A 273 10.97 9.61 9.09
C TYR A 273 10.92 9.68 10.62
N ARG A 274 9.77 10.11 11.15
CA ARG A 274 9.39 10.02 12.56
C ARG A 274 8.46 8.84 12.75
N ASP A 275 8.95 7.79 13.41
CA ASP A 275 8.19 6.57 13.68
C ASP A 275 7.32 6.67 14.95
N GLN A 276 6.64 7.80 15.12
CA GLN A 276 5.76 8.05 16.26
C GLN A 276 4.66 9.05 15.87
N SER A 277 3.46 8.87 16.43
CA SER A 277 2.35 9.79 16.22
C SER A 277 2.64 11.19 16.82
N PRO A 278 2.38 12.28 16.08
CA PRO A 278 1.92 12.30 14.69
C PRO A 278 3.04 11.90 13.73
N TYR A 279 2.84 10.85 12.93
CA TYR A 279 3.85 10.39 11.97
C TYR A 279 4.20 11.51 10.99
N PHE A 280 5.47 11.62 10.63
CA PHE A 280 5.95 12.58 9.65
C PHE A 280 7.10 11.97 8.85
N SER A 281 6.99 12.05 7.53
CA SER A 281 8.00 11.62 6.57
C SER A 281 8.32 12.80 5.68
N ALA A 282 9.59 13.03 5.39
CA ALA A 282 10.01 14.08 4.47
C ALA A 282 11.14 13.56 3.57
N ARG A 283 11.12 13.87 2.28
CA ARG A 283 12.25 13.65 1.36
C ARG A 283 12.22 14.60 0.17
N PRO A 284 13.35 14.96 -0.44
CA PRO A 284 13.37 15.69 -1.70
C PRO A 284 12.75 14.89 -2.85
N VAL A 285 12.33 15.55 -3.92
CA VAL A 285 11.91 14.90 -5.18
C VAL A 285 13.08 14.93 -6.17
N PRO A 286 13.53 13.78 -6.72
CA PRO A 286 14.61 13.77 -7.71
C PRO A 286 14.17 14.43 -9.01
N ASN A 287 15.09 15.14 -9.67
CA ASN A 287 14.87 15.80 -10.97
C ASN A 287 13.66 16.75 -11.01
N ALA A 288 13.28 17.36 -9.90
CA ALA A 288 12.27 18.42 -9.88
C ALA A 288 12.81 19.72 -10.49
N ASP A 289 11.94 20.53 -11.10
CA ASP A 289 12.30 21.84 -11.70
C ASP A 289 12.67 22.91 -10.65
N GLY A 290 12.45 22.60 -9.35
CA GLY A 290 12.73 23.47 -8.22
C GLY A 290 12.92 22.68 -6.92
N PRO A 291 13.10 23.36 -5.77
CA PRO A 291 13.28 22.76 -4.46
C PRO A 291 11.98 22.12 -3.94
N THR A 292 11.61 20.98 -4.52
CA THR A 292 10.38 20.26 -4.19
C THR A 292 10.65 19.18 -3.13
N MET A 293 9.78 19.13 -2.12
CA MET A 293 9.81 18.11 -1.08
C MET A 293 8.50 17.34 -1.02
N LEU A 294 8.58 16.04 -0.79
CA LEU A 294 7.42 15.24 -0.39
C LEU A 294 7.36 15.16 1.12
N VAL A 295 6.21 15.53 1.67
CA VAL A 295 5.89 15.38 3.09
C VAL A 295 4.72 14.43 3.23
N GLY A 296 4.80 13.50 4.17
CA GLY A 296 3.77 12.49 4.40
C GLY A 296 3.50 12.25 5.88
N GLY A 297 2.28 11.87 6.22
CA GLY A 297 1.91 11.60 7.62
C GLY A 297 0.41 11.56 7.86
N GLN A 298 0.00 11.95 9.06
CA GLN A 298 -1.41 11.98 9.49
C GLN A 298 -2.13 10.63 9.40
N ASN A 299 -1.38 9.56 9.69
CA ASN A 299 -1.81 8.18 9.51
C ASN A 299 -3.03 7.81 10.38
N HIS A 300 -3.87 6.88 9.91
CA HIS A 300 -4.97 6.28 10.67
C HIS A 300 -5.46 4.98 10.04
N LYS A 301 -6.27 4.20 10.77
CA LYS A 301 -7.00 3.07 10.18
C LYS A 301 -8.04 3.58 9.17
N THR A 302 -8.15 2.92 8.02
CA THR A 302 -9.11 3.28 6.96
C THR A 302 -10.53 3.37 7.51
N GLY A 303 -11.32 4.33 7.03
CA GLY A 303 -12.70 4.54 7.49
C GLY A 303 -12.83 5.04 8.95
N GLN A 304 -11.73 5.21 9.68
CA GLN A 304 -11.75 5.63 11.09
C GLN A 304 -11.07 6.99 11.28
N GLY A 305 -11.38 7.67 12.40
CA GLY A 305 -10.60 8.82 12.84
C GLY A 305 -11.01 10.19 12.27
N GLY A 306 -12.25 10.33 11.79
CA GLY A 306 -12.88 11.62 11.48
C GLY A 306 -12.56 12.19 10.09
N SER A 307 -12.66 13.51 9.95
CA SER A 307 -12.46 14.22 8.66
C SER A 307 -11.06 13.96 8.09
N THR A 308 -11.04 13.46 6.86
CA THR A 308 -9.84 13.25 6.04
C THR A 308 -9.36 14.58 5.43
N ALA A 309 -10.27 15.51 5.15
CA ALA A 309 -9.93 16.87 4.73
C ALA A 309 -9.11 17.60 5.83
N ASP A 310 -9.48 17.43 7.09
CA ASP A 310 -8.71 17.97 8.22
C ASP A 310 -7.33 17.35 8.36
N ARG A 311 -7.11 16.12 7.88
CA ARG A 311 -5.78 15.48 7.88
C ARG A 311 -4.86 16.15 6.88
N TYR A 312 -5.32 16.47 5.68
CA TYR A 312 -4.53 17.27 4.74
C TYR A 312 -4.14 18.63 5.34
N ARG A 313 -5.08 19.32 5.98
CA ARG A 313 -4.79 20.62 6.64
C ARG A 313 -3.76 20.49 7.77
N LYS A 314 -3.85 19.42 8.57
CA LYS A 314 -2.86 19.13 9.62
C LYS A 314 -1.49 18.78 9.04
N LEU A 315 -1.44 18.04 7.93
CA LEU A 315 -0.18 17.72 7.25
C LEU A 315 0.46 18.98 6.66
N GLU A 316 -0.32 19.85 6.03
CA GLU A 316 0.17 21.14 5.53
C GLU A 316 0.72 22.00 6.68
N ALA A 317 -0.01 22.10 7.79
CA ALA A 317 0.47 22.83 8.97
C ALA A 317 1.81 22.25 9.49
N GLN A 318 1.94 20.92 9.57
CA GLN A 318 3.19 20.27 9.95
C GLN A 318 4.33 20.52 8.97
N ALA A 319 4.04 20.58 7.67
CA ALA A 319 5.03 20.92 6.66
C ALA A 319 5.56 22.35 6.86
N ARG A 320 4.64 23.31 7.07
CA ARG A 320 4.96 24.73 7.31
C ARG A 320 5.65 24.99 8.65
N ASP A 321 5.46 24.12 9.65
CA ASP A 321 6.20 24.18 10.91
C ASP A 321 7.68 23.75 10.75
N HIS A 322 7.98 22.94 9.72
CA HIS A 322 9.30 22.38 9.49
C HIS A 322 10.08 23.05 8.36
N PHE A 323 9.39 23.62 7.37
CA PHE A 323 9.98 24.17 6.16
C PHE A 323 9.30 25.49 5.76
N ASP A 324 10.04 26.38 5.08
CA ASP A 324 9.48 27.57 4.45
C ASP A 324 8.79 27.17 3.12
N VAL A 325 7.52 26.76 3.22
CA VAL A 325 6.71 26.27 2.10
C VAL A 325 6.12 27.44 1.31
N GLU A 326 6.51 27.59 0.06
CA GLU A 326 5.95 28.61 -0.86
C GLU A 326 4.57 28.20 -1.35
N SER A 327 4.43 26.95 -1.79
CA SER A 327 3.19 26.41 -2.34
C SER A 327 3.05 24.91 -2.08
N VAL A 328 1.81 24.43 -2.18
CA VAL A 328 1.50 23.00 -2.21
C VAL A 328 1.05 22.68 -3.62
N GLU A 329 1.80 21.86 -4.34
CA GLU A 329 1.57 21.57 -5.76
C GLU A 329 0.60 20.41 -5.93
N TYR A 330 0.81 19.34 -5.15
CA TYR A 330 0.04 18.10 -5.23
C TYR A 330 -0.37 17.62 -3.84
N ARG A 331 -1.52 16.96 -3.79
CA ARG A 331 -1.97 16.17 -2.65
C ARG A 331 -2.49 14.82 -3.12
N TRP A 332 -2.18 13.78 -2.35
CA TRP A 332 -2.79 12.47 -2.53
C TRP A 332 -2.70 11.68 -1.23
N SER A 333 -3.24 10.47 -1.23
CA SER A 333 -3.22 9.58 -0.09
C SER A 333 -2.82 8.18 -0.56
N THR A 334 -2.28 7.41 0.38
CA THR A 334 -1.99 5.99 0.21
C THR A 334 -2.83 5.18 1.19
N GLN A 335 -3.10 3.93 0.81
CA GLN A 335 -3.66 2.92 1.68
C GLN A 335 -2.71 1.73 1.66
N ASP A 336 -2.33 1.26 2.84
CA ASP A 336 -1.40 0.15 3.01
C ASP A 336 -2.01 -0.88 3.98
N TYR A 337 -1.82 -2.17 3.71
CA TYR A 337 -2.08 -3.21 4.70
C TYR A 337 -0.83 -3.46 5.54
N VAL A 338 -1.01 -3.46 6.85
CA VAL A 338 0.04 -3.75 7.83
C VAL A 338 -0.24 -5.12 8.42
N SER A 339 0.69 -6.06 8.29
CA SER A 339 0.59 -7.33 9.01
C SER A 339 0.68 -7.11 10.51
N VAL A 340 -0.01 -7.94 11.29
CA VAL A 340 -0.05 -7.82 12.76
C VAL A 340 1.32 -8.00 13.43
N ASP A 341 2.25 -8.66 12.74
CA ASP A 341 3.60 -8.98 13.22
C ASP A 341 4.72 -8.21 12.48
N LYS A 342 4.33 -7.26 11.61
CA LYS A 342 5.19 -6.35 10.81
C LYS A 342 6.01 -6.98 9.69
N ILE A 343 6.00 -8.30 9.53
CA ILE A 343 6.61 -8.96 8.37
C ILE A 343 5.52 -9.24 7.33
N PRO A 344 5.72 -8.98 6.02
CA PRO A 344 4.75 -9.38 5.00
C PRO A 344 4.48 -10.88 4.98
N PHE A 345 3.32 -11.28 4.44
CA PHE A 345 3.01 -12.68 4.16
C PHE A 345 3.37 -12.98 2.70
N VAL A 346 4.26 -13.95 2.47
CA VAL A 346 4.76 -14.35 1.15
C VAL A 346 4.94 -15.86 1.06
N GLY A 347 4.13 -16.54 0.26
CA GLY A 347 4.13 -17.99 0.14
C GLY A 347 2.80 -18.51 -0.36
N GLU A 348 2.48 -19.78 -0.10
CA GLU A 348 1.19 -20.37 -0.46
C GLU A 348 0.03 -19.57 0.17
N LEU A 349 -1.03 -19.38 -0.60
CA LEU A 349 -2.16 -18.54 -0.21
C LEU A 349 -2.81 -19.03 1.10
N GLY A 350 -2.85 -20.34 1.32
CA GLY A 350 -3.32 -20.92 2.58
C GLY A 350 -3.05 -22.42 2.67
N PRO A 351 -3.35 -23.05 3.82
CA PRO A 351 -2.85 -24.39 4.17
C PRO A 351 -3.33 -25.55 3.30
N THR A 352 -4.39 -25.34 2.53
CA THR A 352 -4.97 -26.34 1.62
C THR A 352 -4.89 -25.91 0.17
N THR A 353 -4.23 -24.79 -0.10
CA THR A 353 -4.10 -24.23 -1.44
C THR A 353 -2.83 -24.74 -2.09
N HIS A 354 -2.87 -24.98 -3.39
CA HIS A 354 -1.73 -25.46 -4.17
C HIS A 354 -1.46 -24.51 -5.32
N ASP A 355 -0.18 -24.19 -5.54
CA ASP A 355 0.32 -23.38 -6.66
C ASP A 355 -0.27 -21.95 -6.82
N VAL A 356 -1.11 -21.52 -5.87
CA VAL A 356 -1.53 -20.13 -5.70
C VAL A 356 -0.73 -19.51 -4.55
N TYR A 357 0.04 -18.48 -4.86
CA TYR A 357 0.92 -17.78 -3.94
C TYR A 357 0.45 -16.33 -3.72
N VAL A 358 0.78 -15.75 -2.57
CA VAL A 358 0.38 -14.39 -2.20
C VAL A 358 1.58 -13.56 -1.77
N ALA A 359 1.56 -12.26 -2.01
CA ALA A 359 2.36 -11.27 -1.29
C ALA A 359 1.49 -10.11 -0.79
N THR A 360 1.38 -9.95 0.53
CA THR A 360 0.51 -8.95 1.17
C THR A 360 1.09 -8.42 2.48
N GLY A 361 0.57 -7.30 2.98
CA GLY A 361 0.91 -6.78 4.31
C GLY A 361 2.23 -5.98 4.38
N PHE A 362 2.57 -5.22 3.33
CA PHE A 362 3.85 -4.50 3.20
C PHE A 362 4.05 -3.31 4.16
N GLY A 363 3.01 -2.86 4.85
CA GLY A 363 3.11 -1.92 5.95
C GLY A 363 3.63 -0.51 5.60
N GLY A 364 3.41 -0.04 4.38
CA GLY A 364 3.92 1.26 3.89
C GLY A 364 5.32 1.18 3.26
N TRP A 365 5.97 0.03 3.30
CA TRP A 365 7.33 -0.20 2.81
C TRP A 365 7.34 -1.02 1.51
N GLY A 366 6.39 -0.71 0.62
CA GLY A 366 6.14 -1.50 -0.59
C GLY A 366 7.21 -1.43 -1.66
N MET A 367 8.12 -0.43 -1.66
CA MET A 367 9.15 -0.35 -2.70
C MET A 367 10.17 -1.49 -2.60
N THR A 368 10.71 -1.72 -1.42
CA THR A 368 11.68 -2.79 -1.14
C THR A 368 10.99 -4.11 -0.85
N ASN A 369 9.92 -4.14 -0.04
CA ASN A 369 9.18 -5.39 0.15
C ASN A 369 8.55 -5.85 -1.16
N GLY A 370 7.94 -4.98 -1.96
CA GLY A 370 7.34 -5.38 -3.24
C GLY A 370 8.35 -6.01 -4.19
N THR A 371 9.54 -5.43 -4.31
CA THR A 371 10.63 -6.01 -5.12
C THR A 371 11.12 -7.35 -4.55
N ALA A 372 11.43 -7.40 -3.24
CA ALA A 372 11.90 -8.63 -2.59
C ALA A 372 10.90 -9.78 -2.71
N THR A 373 9.63 -9.49 -2.45
CA THR A 373 8.54 -10.47 -2.47
C THR A 373 8.17 -10.88 -3.89
N GLY A 374 8.20 -9.96 -4.87
CA GLY A 374 8.01 -10.30 -6.29
C GLY A 374 9.07 -11.31 -6.78
N LYS A 375 10.33 -11.12 -6.38
CA LYS A 375 11.40 -12.09 -6.65
C LYS A 375 11.15 -13.45 -6.00
N MET A 376 10.70 -13.47 -4.74
CA MET A 376 10.34 -14.72 -4.06
C MET A 376 9.22 -15.46 -4.77
N LEU A 377 8.16 -14.74 -5.15
CA LEU A 377 7.02 -15.30 -5.88
C LEU A 377 7.45 -15.92 -7.22
N ALA A 378 8.36 -15.29 -7.95
CA ALA A 378 8.90 -15.85 -9.18
C ALA A 378 9.76 -17.11 -8.96
N GLU A 379 10.40 -17.28 -7.81
CA GLU A 379 11.08 -18.55 -7.45
C GLU A 379 10.05 -19.64 -7.08
N TYR A 380 8.99 -19.28 -6.33
CA TYR A 380 7.88 -20.20 -6.04
C TYR A 380 7.21 -20.72 -7.32
N ALA A 381 6.91 -19.85 -8.29
CA ALA A 381 6.33 -20.22 -9.58
C ALA A 381 7.19 -21.19 -10.42
N ARG A 382 8.45 -21.41 -10.02
CA ARG A 382 9.38 -22.38 -10.65
C ARG A 382 9.58 -23.62 -9.80
N GLY A 383 8.76 -23.83 -8.78
CA GLY A 383 8.86 -24.94 -7.85
C GLY A 383 10.12 -24.89 -6.97
N LYS A 384 10.66 -23.70 -6.72
CA LYS A 384 11.85 -23.51 -5.89
C LYS A 384 11.49 -22.89 -4.54
N SER A 385 12.33 -23.15 -3.53
CA SER A 385 12.26 -22.45 -2.26
C SER A 385 13.06 -21.14 -2.34
N PRO A 386 12.42 -19.97 -2.20
CA PRO A 386 13.12 -18.70 -2.28
C PRO A 386 14.10 -18.50 -1.12
N GLN A 387 15.08 -17.63 -1.34
CA GLN A 387 15.87 -17.13 -0.23
C GLN A 387 14.96 -16.34 0.72
N TRP A 388 15.17 -16.52 2.04
CA TRP A 388 14.45 -15.83 3.12
C TRP A 388 12.99 -16.26 3.36
N SER A 389 12.51 -17.32 2.70
CA SER A 389 11.11 -17.77 2.76
C SER A 389 10.57 -17.92 4.18
N ASP A 390 11.37 -18.48 5.10
CA ASP A 390 10.92 -18.83 6.46
C ASP A 390 10.41 -17.62 7.24
N ALA A 391 11.03 -16.44 7.05
CA ALA A 391 10.61 -15.23 7.75
C ALA A 391 9.28 -14.67 7.21
N PHE A 392 8.98 -14.89 5.92
CA PHE A 392 7.82 -14.34 5.25
C PHE A 392 6.66 -15.32 5.12
N ASP A 393 6.88 -16.59 5.47
CA ASP A 393 5.91 -17.68 5.34
C ASP A 393 4.52 -17.28 5.92
N PRO A 394 3.43 -17.39 5.15
CA PRO A 394 2.08 -17.15 5.63
C PRO A 394 1.64 -18.10 6.74
N GLU A 395 2.28 -19.25 6.93
CA GLU A 395 2.01 -20.19 8.01
C GLU A 395 2.90 -19.99 9.24
N ARG A 396 3.79 -18.99 9.23
CA ARG A 396 4.66 -18.73 10.39
C ARG A 396 3.81 -18.54 11.65
N ILE A 397 4.13 -19.31 12.68
CA ILE A 397 3.48 -19.23 13.98
C ILE A 397 4.30 -18.26 14.83
N ASP A 398 3.71 -17.14 15.22
CA ASP A 398 4.27 -16.25 16.24
C ASP A 398 3.49 -16.43 17.56
N PRO A 399 4.03 -17.16 18.54
CA PRO A 399 3.37 -17.40 19.82
C PRO A 399 3.18 -16.14 20.67
N GLU A 400 3.95 -15.07 20.44
CA GLU A 400 3.96 -13.86 21.29
C GLU A 400 3.35 -12.61 20.61
N ALA A 401 3.61 -12.36 19.32
CA ALA A 401 3.00 -11.24 18.60
C ALA A 401 1.55 -11.54 18.16
N GLY A 402 1.23 -12.81 17.92
CA GLY A 402 -0.10 -13.25 17.47
C GLY A 402 -1.19 -13.20 18.55
N GLY A 403 -0.87 -12.94 19.82
CA GLY A 403 -1.88 -12.93 20.89
C GLY A 403 -2.52 -11.56 21.14
N LYS A 404 -1.69 -10.54 21.40
CA LYS A 404 -2.17 -9.23 21.84
C LYS A 404 -2.65 -8.34 20.69
N GLU A 405 -1.86 -8.23 19.63
CA GLU A 405 -2.22 -7.37 18.50
C GLU A 405 -3.36 -7.99 17.69
N PHE A 406 -3.33 -9.30 17.46
CA PHE A 406 -4.45 -10.05 16.88
C PHE A 406 -5.76 -9.85 17.66
N LEU A 407 -5.75 -9.98 18.99
CA LEU A 407 -6.95 -9.77 19.81
C LEU A 407 -7.44 -8.32 19.72
N LYS A 408 -6.52 -7.35 19.75
CA LYS A 408 -6.85 -5.92 19.69
C LYS A 408 -7.43 -5.53 18.33
N GLU A 409 -6.84 -5.97 17.23
CA GLU A 409 -7.32 -5.69 15.87
C GLU A 409 -8.71 -6.31 15.63
N ASN A 410 -8.90 -7.59 15.97
CA ASN A 410 -10.21 -8.23 15.87
C ASN A 410 -11.25 -7.62 16.82
N LEU A 411 -10.84 -7.18 18.01
CA LEU A 411 -11.73 -6.49 18.94
C LEU A 411 -12.15 -5.12 18.40
N ASP A 412 -11.25 -4.38 17.76
CA ASP A 412 -11.56 -3.10 17.15
C ASP A 412 -12.54 -3.26 15.97
N VAL A 413 -12.36 -4.26 15.11
CA VAL A 413 -13.33 -4.63 14.06
C VAL A 413 -14.70 -4.96 14.68
N GLY A 414 -14.74 -5.81 15.71
CA GLY A 414 -15.97 -6.18 16.40
C GLY A 414 -16.66 -4.99 17.06
N LYS A 415 -15.90 -4.03 17.61
CA LYS A 415 -16.44 -2.77 18.16
C LYS A 415 -17.07 -1.92 17.06
N GLU A 416 -16.39 -1.69 15.95
CA GLU A 416 -16.92 -0.86 14.86
C GLU A 416 -18.18 -1.49 14.25
N PHE A 417 -18.15 -2.80 13.97
CA PHE A 417 -19.33 -3.56 13.52
C PHE A 417 -20.50 -3.40 14.49
N THR A 418 -20.33 -3.73 15.78
CA THR A 418 -21.43 -3.68 16.76
C THR A 418 -21.92 -2.26 17.01
N ARG A 419 -21.03 -1.27 17.07
CA ARG A 419 -21.37 0.14 17.29
C ARG A 419 -22.27 0.69 16.20
N ASP A 420 -21.94 0.42 14.94
CA ASP A 420 -22.68 0.99 13.82
C ASP A 420 -24.00 0.25 13.55
N TRP A 421 -24.07 -1.03 13.90
CA TRP A 421 -25.34 -1.75 13.94
C TRP A 421 -26.24 -1.34 15.13
N ALA A 422 -25.66 -0.93 16.27
CA ALA A 422 -26.39 -0.61 17.50
C ALA A 422 -26.93 0.83 17.61
N LYS A 423 -26.45 1.78 16.80
CA LYS A 423 -27.03 3.14 16.74
C LYS A 423 -28.42 3.09 16.06
N ALA A 424 -29.51 3.17 16.83
CA ALA A 424 -30.88 3.30 16.34
C ALA A 424 -31.75 4.15 17.32
N PRO A 425 -32.77 4.92 16.85
CA PRO A 425 -34.01 4.33 16.31
C PRO A 425 -34.65 5.01 15.07
N PHE A 426 -35.52 4.22 14.43
CA PHE A 426 -36.61 4.46 13.47
C PHE A 426 -36.99 5.88 13.01
N ARG A 427 -37.14 6.01 11.67
CA ARG A 427 -37.55 7.18 10.85
C ARG A 427 -36.59 8.37 10.98
N GLY A 428 -35.48 8.32 10.25
CA GLY A 428 -34.68 9.52 9.98
C GLY A 428 -35.47 10.50 9.10
N GLU A 429 -35.30 11.79 9.37
CA GLU A 429 -35.66 12.89 8.47
C GLU A 429 -34.98 12.69 7.10
N ASP A 430 -35.48 13.37 6.05
CA ASP A 430 -34.79 13.34 4.76
C ASP A 430 -33.34 13.82 4.96
N PRO A 431 -32.34 13.10 4.42
CA PRO A 431 -30.94 13.37 4.68
C PRO A 431 -30.59 14.79 4.22
N ASN A 432 -30.10 15.62 5.14
CA ASN A 432 -29.65 16.97 4.82
C ASN A 432 -28.16 16.96 4.46
N VAL A 433 -27.86 16.44 3.28
CA VAL A 433 -26.50 16.32 2.75
C VAL A 433 -26.22 17.53 1.87
N ALA A 434 -25.25 18.38 2.24
CA ALA A 434 -24.82 19.49 1.39
C ALA A 434 -23.90 19.00 0.25
N PRO A 435 -23.66 19.80 -0.80
CA PRO A 435 -22.72 19.43 -1.86
C PRO A 435 -21.34 19.05 -1.30
N GLY A 436 -20.81 17.92 -1.77
CA GLY A 436 -19.57 17.32 -1.31
C GLY A 436 -19.65 16.58 0.05
N GLU A 437 -20.84 16.39 0.61
CA GLU A 437 -21.03 15.64 1.86
C GLU A 437 -21.62 14.25 1.60
N GLY A 438 -21.48 13.37 2.60
CA GLY A 438 -22.10 12.06 2.62
C GLY A 438 -22.44 11.66 4.05
N GLU A 439 -23.57 10.96 4.19
CA GLU A 439 -24.07 10.44 5.45
C GLU A 439 -24.65 9.03 5.26
N VAL A 440 -24.43 8.17 6.26
CA VAL A 440 -25.14 6.89 6.35
C VAL A 440 -26.45 7.08 7.11
N ILE A 441 -27.56 6.75 6.45
CA ILE A 441 -28.90 6.80 7.06
C ILE A 441 -29.54 5.43 7.14
N ARG A 442 -30.55 5.29 8.01
CA ARG A 442 -31.33 4.04 8.16
C ARG A 442 -32.81 4.26 7.84
N ARG A 443 -33.32 3.56 6.83
CA ARG A 443 -34.74 3.63 6.39
C ARG A 443 -35.32 2.24 6.15
N GLY A 444 -36.47 1.95 6.76
CA GLY A 444 -37.14 0.65 6.59
C GLY A 444 -36.28 -0.56 7.00
N GLY A 445 -35.43 -0.42 8.01
CA GLY A 445 -34.54 -1.48 8.48
C GLY A 445 -33.23 -1.65 7.69
N LYS A 446 -33.12 -1.01 6.52
CA LYS A 446 -31.91 -1.00 5.67
C LYS A 446 -31.05 0.24 5.93
N GLN A 447 -29.75 0.12 5.66
CA GLN A 447 -28.79 1.23 5.74
C GLN A 447 -28.41 1.70 4.33
N TYR A 448 -28.41 3.01 4.13
CA TYR A 448 -28.14 3.67 2.86
C TYR A 448 -26.98 4.63 3.04
N ALA A 449 -26.06 4.60 2.09
CA ALA A 449 -25.02 5.60 1.94
C ALA A 449 -25.57 6.67 1.00
N VAL A 450 -25.79 7.88 1.52
CA VAL A 450 -26.34 9.01 0.77
C VAL A 450 -25.27 10.08 0.68
N ALA A 451 -24.84 10.40 -0.54
CA ALA A 451 -23.90 11.48 -0.79
C ALA A 451 -24.50 12.49 -1.76
N ARG A 452 -24.02 13.73 -1.69
CA ARG A 452 -24.31 14.74 -2.71
C ARG A 452 -22.99 15.18 -3.32
N ASP A 453 -22.86 15.08 -4.63
CA ASP A 453 -21.67 15.58 -5.31
C ASP A 453 -21.60 17.11 -5.30
N ASP A 454 -20.51 17.66 -5.85
CA ASP A 454 -20.28 19.10 -5.89
C ASP A 454 -21.24 19.82 -6.86
N ASP A 455 -21.81 19.12 -7.86
CA ASP A 455 -22.85 19.63 -8.77
C ASP A 455 -24.26 19.60 -8.16
N GLY A 456 -24.41 18.91 -7.02
CA GLY A 456 -25.63 18.88 -6.23
C GLY A 456 -26.52 17.66 -6.48
N GLU A 457 -26.09 16.71 -7.30
CA GLU A 457 -26.77 15.44 -7.55
C GLU A 457 -26.62 14.50 -6.36
N ILE A 458 -27.69 13.76 -6.04
CA ILE A 458 -27.73 12.86 -4.89
C ILE A 458 -27.47 11.43 -5.37
N HIS A 459 -26.49 10.80 -4.74
CA HIS A 459 -26.07 9.43 -4.96
C HIS A 459 -26.52 8.56 -3.79
N VAL A 460 -27.17 7.43 -4.08
CA VAL A 460 -27.72 6.54 -3.04
C VAL A 460 -27.36 5.08 -3.33
N THR A 461 -26.62 4.49 -2.40
CA THR A 461 -26.18 3.09 -2.44
C THR A 461 -26.48 2.37 -1.12
N SER A 462 -26.24 1.07 -1.08
CA SER A 462 -26.14 0.33 0.18
C SER A 462 -24.99 0.88 1.01
N ALA A 463 -25.20 1.15 2.31
CA ALA A 463 -24.08 1.42 3.21
C ALA A 463 -23.35 0.15 3.70
N VAL A 464 -23.88 -1.03 3.34
CA VAL A 464 -23.33 -2.33 3.75
C VAL A 464 -22.26 -2.75 2.76
N CYS A 465 -21.02 -2.82 3.23
CA CYS A 465 -19.86 -3.25 2.48
C CYS A 465 -20.02 -4.70 1.99
N THR A 466 -19.79 -4.93 0.71
CA THR A 466 -19.91 -6.22 0.02
C THR A 466 -18.83 -7.25 0.41
N HIS A 467 -17.81 -6.86 1.18
CA HIS A 467 -16.80 -7.80 1.67
C HIS A 467 -17.32 -8.63 2.86
N MET A 468 -17.71 -7.97 3.97
CA MET A 468 -18.12 -8.64 5.23
C MET A 468 -19.18 -7.84 6.00
N ASP A 469 -20.08 -7.16 5.30
CA ASP A 469 -21.26 -6.47 5.85
C ASP A 469 -21.00 -5.35 6.89
N CYS A 470 -19.78 -4.83 6.95
CA CYS A 470 -19.48 -3.63 7.73
C CYS A 470 -20.10 -2.38 7.10
N ILE A 471 -20.32 -1.34 7.92
CA ILE A 471 -20.95 -0.10 7.47
C ILE A 471 -19.88 0.90 7.04
N VAL A 472 -19.97 1.37 5.80
CA VAL A 472 -19.00 2.33 5.23
C VAL A 472 -19.14 3.73 5.83
N HIS A 473 -18.04 4.47 5.91
CA HIS A 473 -17.99 5.84 6.43
C HIS A 473 -17.58 6.82 5.32
N TRP A 474 -18.06 8.06 5.38
CA TRP A 474 -17.77 9.07 4.36
C TRP A 474 -16.33 9.59 4.47
N ASN A 475 -15.60 9.57 3.36
CA ASN A 475 -14.31 10.20 3.18
C ASN A 475 -14.54 11.56 2.50
N ASP A 476 -14.42 12.63 3.28
CA ASP A 476 -14.73 13.98 2.84
C ASP A 476 -13.65 14.65 1.98
N ALA A 477 -12.42 14.12 1.92
CA ALA A 477 -11.38 14.63 1.03
C ALA A 477 -11.52 14.04 -0.39
N GLU A 478 -11.76 12.74 -0.50
CA GLU A 478 -11.77 12.00 -1.78
C GLU A 478 -13.17 11.70 -2.29
N ARG A 479 -14.22 12.13 -1.56
CA ARG A 479 -15.64 11.91 -1.91
C ARG A 479 -15.97 10.43 -2.13
N SER A 480 -15.46 9.58 -1.23
CA SER A 480 -15.58 8.13 -1.29
C SER A 480 -16.22 7.56 -0.04
N TRP A 481 -16.59 6.28 -0.10
CA TRP A 481 -17.05 5.48 1.03
C TRP A 481 -15.97 4.51 1.45
N ASP A 482 -15.50 4.62 2.69
CA ASP A 482 -14.41 3.81 3.21
C ASP A 482 -14.93 2.85 4.30
N CYS A 483 -14.67 1.55 4.15
CA CYS A 483 -15.04 0.53 5.13
C CYS A 483 -14.08 0.53 6.33
N PRO A 484 -14.57 0.75 7.57
CA PRO A 484 -13.72 0.87 8.76
C PRO A 484 -13.16 -0.45 9.28
N CYS A 485 -13.62 -1.59 8.75
CA CYS A 485 -13.21 -2.93 9.21
C CYS A 485 -11.94 -3.40 8.48
N HIS A 486 -12.06 -3.63 7.17
CA HIS A 486 -11.01 -4.28 6.38
C HIS A 486 -10.53 -3.40 5.22
N GLY A 487 -11.00 -2.16 5.08
CA GLY A 487 -10.38 -1.18 4.21
C GLY A 487 -10.92 -1.07 2.80
N SER A 488 -11.96 -1.82 2.42
CA SER A 488 -12.63 -1.64 1.13
C SER A 488 -13.04 -0.19 0.92
N ARG A 489 -12.86 0.32 -0.30
CA ARG A 489 -13.25 1.68 -0.67
C ARG A 489 -14.14 1.68 -1.89
N PHE A 490 -15.10 2.58 -1.91
CA PHE A 490 -16.08 2.69 -2.98
C PHE A 490 -16.22 4.15 -3.43
N SER A 491 -16.49 4.36 -4.71
CA SER A 491 -16.79 5.66 -5.28
C SER A 491 -18.10 6.21 -4.70
N ILE A 492 -18.41 7.48 -4.97
CA ILE A 492 -19.69 8.08 -4.58
C ILE A 492 -20.90 7.26 -5.09
N ASP A 493 -20.74 6.63 -6.27
CA ASP A 493 -21.69 5.77 -6.95
C ASP A 493 -21.71 4.31 -6.47
N GLY A 494 -20.77 3.94 -5.58
CA GLY A 494 -20.64 2.61 -5.02
C GLY A 494 -19.67 1.69 -5.74
N GLU A 495 -19.00 2.14 -6.81
CA GLU A 495 -18.03 1.32 -7.56
C GLU A 495 -16.79 1.03 -6.70
N VAL A 496 -16.27 -0.19 -6.73
CA VAL A 496 -15.07 -0.55 -5.96
C VAL A 496 -13.87 0.26 -6.42
N LEU A 497 -13.31 1.07 -5.53
CA LEU A 497 -12.04 1.77 -5.73
C LEU A 497 -10.86 0.95 -5.21
N ASP A 498 -11.00 0.32 -4.04
CA ASP A 498 -9.94 -0.47 -3.41
C ASP A 498 -10.55 -1.69 -2.69
N GLY A 499 -9.83 -2.81 -2.73
CA GLY A 499 -10.23 -4.07 -2.10
C GLY A 499 -10.21 -3.99 -0.57
N PRO A 500 -10.72 -5.02 0.13
CA PRO A 500 -10.90 -6.40 -0.37
C PRO A 500 -12.22 -6.69 -1.09
N ALA A 501 -13.17 -5.75 -1.11
CA ALA A 501 -14.41 -5.96 -1.83
C ALA A 501 -14.14 -6.16 -3.33
N VAL A 502 -14.75 -7.18 -3.92
CA VAL A 502 -14.71 -7.41 -5.39
C VAL A 502 -16.02 -7.03 -6.08
N GLU A 503 -17.08 -6.75 -5.32
CA GLU A 503 -18.39 -6.30 -5.82
C GLU A 503 -18.69 -4.87 -5.39
N ASP A 504 -19.33 -4.11 -6.26
CA ASP A 504 -19.77 -2.73 -5.98
C ASP A 504 -20.86 -2.68 -4.91
N LEU A 505 -20.97 -1.57 -4.19
CA LEU A 505 -22.12 -1.31 -3.32
C LEU A 505 -23.40 -1.29 -4.18
N PRO A 506 -24.42 -2.10 -3.86
CA PRO A 506 -25.65 -2.11 -4.63
C PRO A 506 -26.30 -0.73 -4.68
N LYS A 507 -26.55 -0.21 -5.88
CA LYS A 507 -27.32 1.05 -6.06
C LYS A 507 -28.73 0.89 -5.47
N ARG A 508 -29.22 1.95 -4.84
CA ARG A 508 -30.53 1.99 -4.18
C ARG A 508 -31.29 3.25 -4.60
N GLY A 509 -32.07 3.18 -5.68
CA GLY A 509 -33.11 4.18 -6.02
C GLY A 509 -34.49 3.67 -5.60
N GLU A 510 -35.49 4.48 -5.27
CA GLU A 510 -35.78 5.89 -5.60
C GLU A 510 -35.77 6.84 -4.39
#